data_AF-A0A956JF60-F1
#
_entry.id   AF-A0A956JF60-F1
#
_cell.length_a   1.000
_cell.length_b   1.000
_cell.length_c   1.000
_cell.angle_alpha   90.00
_cell.angle_beta   90.00
_cell.angle_gamma   90.00
#
_symmetry.space_group_name_H-M   'P 1'
#
loop_
_entity.id
_entity.type
_entity.pdbx_description
1 polymer ?
#
loop_
_entity_poly.entity_id
_entity_poly.type
_entity_poly.pdbx_seq_one_letter_code
_entity_poly.pdbx_strand_id
1 'polypeptide(L)'
;METTPWDPEGAAALLDAEGRLAGGATLGGLDAKAYYKQLVAARSLDLRLSRLGLPMWAPAAGEEAPLVAVARVADAEEWILPGNRDVAVAQARGMSAQELLHRITGREGRGLPGRVSSPALRIAAGTDALAMHLAIAAGMAQGQPRGRAVFALCGEGASTTGAFGETLALAASGDLPLVIVVRSQLWPNGAPAEAGVLGDSVADRARSCGLWTRRVDGADPIAVHNTIESAAHRARQGRGAGVVDVVVTPLLHDPPAHRDPVERLRRFLDGRGDWSSTFEDVLEAEIRSQLDHAFHSLEAQ
;
A
#
# COMPACT_ATOMS: atom_id res chain seq x y z
N MET A 1 -15.40 18.22 -15.66
CA MET A 1 -14.18 17.65 -16.28
C MET A 1 -14.63 16.54 -17.18
N GLU A 2 -14.13 16.51 -18.42
CA GLU A 2 -14.29 15.33 -19.28
C GLU A 2 -13.50 14.17 -18.66
N THR A 3 -14.11 12.98 -18.64
CA THR A 3 -13.46 11.76 -18.15
C THR A 3 -12.33 11.36 -19.10
N THR A 4 -11.14 11.19 -18.55
CA THR A 4 -9.94 10.75 -19.28
C THR A 4 -9.74 9.24 -19.11
N PRO A 5 -8.95 8.57 -19.99
CA PRO A 5 -8.54 7.18 -19.77
C PRO A 5 -7.74 6.95 -18.47
N TRP A 6 -7.33 8.03 -17.81
CA TRP A 6 -6.55 7.99 -16.57
C TRP A 6 -7.44 8.10 -15.33
N ASP A 7 -8.74 8.35 -15.48
CA ASP A 7 -9.68 8.43 -14.38
C ASP A 7 -10.19 7.02 -14.00
N PRO A 8 -9.88 6.52 -12.79
CA PRO A 8 -10.32 5.20 -12.38
C PRO A 8 -11.83 5.15 -12.14
N GLU A 9 -12.56 4.39 -12.95
CA GLU A 9 -14.01 4.31 -12.88
C GLU A 9 -14.50 3.78 -11.51
N GLY A 10 -15.49 4.45 -10.93
CA GLY A 10 -16.10 4.07 -9.65
C GLY A 10 -15.18 4.18 -8.43
N ALA A 11 -13.98 4.75 -8.58
CA ALA A 11 -13.04 4.96 -7.49
C ALA A 11 -13.28 6.32 -6.82
N ALA A 12 -13.40 6.30 -5.48
CA ALA A 12 -13.55 7.52 -4.70
C ALA A 12 -12.24 8.32 -4.66
N ALA A 13 -12.34 9.64 -4.68
CA ALA A 13 -11.23 10.57 -4.47
C ALA A 13 -11.70 11.75 -3.59
N LEU A 14 -10.76 12.32 -2.85
CA LEU A 14 -10.87 13.52 -2.03
C LEU A 14 -10.08 14.69 -2.59
N LEU A 15 -8.99 14.46 -3.32
CA LEU A 15 -8.23 15.44 -4.07
C LEU A 15 -8.66 15.42 -5.53
N ASP A 16 -8.72 16.57 -6.19
CA ASP A 16 -8.79 16.64 -7.66
C ASP A 16 -7.39 16.50 -8.29
N ALA A 17 -7.31 16.58 -9.63
CA ALA A 17 -6.05 16.43 -10.37
C ALA A 17 -5.02 17.55 -10.04
N GLU A 18 -5.50 18.69 -9.55
CA GLU A 18 -4.69 19.83 -9.11
C GLU A 18 -4.33 19.75 -7.62
N GLY A 19 -4.71 18.68 -6.92
CA GLY A 19 -4.43 18.50 -5.50
C GLY A 19 -5.32 19.34 -4.58
N ARG A 20 -6.48 19.81 -5.03
CA ARG A 20 -7.45 20.54 -4.19
C ARG A 20 -8.47 19.59 -3.59
N LEU A 21 -8.86 19.82 -2.33
CA LEU A 21 -9.91 19.02 -1.69
C LEU A 21 -11.26 19.24 -2.38
N ALA A 22 -11.92 18.13 -2.75
CA ALA A 22 -13.30 18.10 -3.19
C ALA A 22 -14.23 18.61 -2.08
N GLY A 23 -15.26 19.38 -2.46
CA GLY A 23 -16.04 20.24 -1.57
C GLY A 23 -16.43 19.63 -0.22
N GLY A 24 -15.88 20.18 0.85
CA GLY A 24 -16.18 19.82 2.25
C GLY A 24 -15.37 18.65 2.82
N ALA A 25 -14.53 17.99 2.03
CA ALA A 25 -13.63 16.96 2.51
C ALA A 25 -12.60 17.52 3.51
N THR A 26 -12.23 16.71 4.50
CA THR A 26 -11.19 17.07 5.49
C THR A 26 -10.12 15.98 5.54
N LEU A 27 -8.97 16.32 6.12
CA LEU A 27 -7.86 15.38 6.32
C LEU A 27 -8.14 14.30 7.38
N GLY A 28 -9.25 14.37 8.12
CA GLY A 28 -9.53 13.39 9.19
C GLY A 28 -8.48 13.37 10.32
N GLY A 29 -7.65 14.41 10.47
CA GLY A 29 -6.55 14.44 11.43
C GLY A 29 -5.20 13.96 10.88
N LEU A 30 -5.14 13.57 9.61
CA LEU A 30 -3.90 13.17 8.94
C LEU A 30 -2.89 14.33 8.87
N ASP A 31 -1.69 14.11 9.43
CA ASP A 31 -0.52 14.96 9.15
C ASP A 31 -0.02 14.68 7.73
N ALA A 32 -0.50 15.50 6.79
CA ALA A 32 -0.20 15.40 5.37
C ALA A 32 1.30 15.61 5.07
N LYS A 33 2.01 16.44 5.86
CA LYS A 33 3.43 16.70 5.65
C LYS A 33 4.27 15.50 6.08
N ALA A 34 3.98 14.91 7.24
CA ALA A 34 4.62 13.65 7.65
C ALA A 34 4.29 12.51 6.67
N TYR A 35 3.06 12.46 6.15
CA TYR A 35 2.68 11.45 5.18
C TYR A 35 3.43 11.61 3.84
N TYR A 36 3.54 12.84 3.33
CA TYR A 36 4.35 13.14 2.15
C TYR A 36 5.79 12.66 2.29
N LYS A 37 6.45 12.96 3.42
CA LYS A 37 7.81 12.49 3.69
C LYS A 37 7.95 10.97 3.56
N GLN A 38 6.98 10.22 4.08
CA GLN A 38 7.00 8.75 4.02
C GLN A 38 6.75 8.23 2.60
N LEU A 39 5.90 8.89 1.80
CA LEU A 39 5.70 8.53 0.40
C LEU A 39 6.97 8.76 -0.43
N VAL A 40 7.64 9.91 -0.24
CA VAL A 40 8.94 10.19 -0.89
C VAL A 40 9.98 9.16 -0.47
N ALA A 41 10.09 8.84 0.84
CA ALA A 41 11.02 7.83 1.33
C ALA A 41 10.75 6.44 0.74
N ALA A 42 9.48 6.01 0.67
CA ALA A 42 9.08 4.75 0.05
C ALA A 42 9.47 4.69 -1.43
N ARG A 43 9.24 5.77 -2.19
CA ARG A 43 9.65 5.88 -3.59
C ARG A 43 11.16 5.83 -3.77
N SER A 44 11.90 6.64 -3.01
CA SER A 44 13.37 6.70 -3.11
C SER A 44 13.99 5.35 -2.78
N LEU A 45 13.45 4.64 -1.78
CA LEU A 45 13.85 3.28 -1.45
C LEU A 45 13.60 2.34 -2.64
N ASP A 46 12.37 2.28 -3.16
CA ASP A 46 11.99 1.38 -4.25
C ASP A 46 12.84 1.58 -5.52
N LEU A 47 13.07 2.83 -5.92
CA LEU A 47 13.92 3.17 -7.06
C LEU A 47 15.38 2.75 -6.86
N ARG A 48 15.89 2.81 -5.62
CA ARG A 48 17.24 2.36 -5.28
C ARG A 48 17.33 0.84 -5.29
N LEU A 49 16.35 0.15 -4.69
CA LEU A 49 16.28 -1.30 -4.62
C LEU A 49 16.12 -1.95 -5.98
N SER A 50 15.40 -1.31 -6.90
CA SER A 50 15.21 -1.78 -8.27
C SER A 50 16.52 -1.93 -9.06
N ARG A 51 17.62 -1.32 -8.60
CA ARG A 51 18.96 -1.44 -9.19
C ARG A 51 19.77 -2.63 -8.67
N LEU A 52 19.31 -3.30 -7.61
CA LEU A 52 20.03 -4.42 -6.98
C LEU A 52 19.82 -5.75 -7.70
N GLY A 53 18.87 -5.85 -8.62
CA GLY A 53 18.57 -7.10 -9.33
C GLY A 53 18.09 -8.21 -8.41
N LEU A 54 17.38 -7.87 -7.32
CA LEU A 54 16.83 -8.84 -6.39
C LEU A 54 15.86 -9.80 -7.11
N PRO A 55 15.86 -11.10 -6.76
CA PRO A 55 15.01 -12.08 -7.43
C PRO A 55 13.53 -11.75 -7.20
N MET A 56 12.73 -11.86 -8.27
CA MET A 56 11.28 -11.60 -8.24
C MET A 56 10.93 -10.19 -7.72
N TRP A 57 11.85 -9.23 -7.86
CA TRP A 57 11.61 -7.83 -7.55
C TRP A 57 10.83 -7.17 -8.68
N ALA A 58 9.80 -6.43 -8.32
CA ALA A 58 9.07 -5.57 -9.23
C ALA A 58 8.89 -4.21 -8.56
N PRO A 59 9.28 -3.10 -9.22
CA PRO A 59 9.16 -1.76 -8.67
C PRO A 59 7.71 -1.46 -8.25
N ALA A 60 7.57 -0.73 -7.15
CA ALA A 60 6.30 -0.23 -6.63
C ALA A 60 6.21 1.32 -6.71
N ALA A 61 7.11 1.98 -7.43
CA ALA A 61 7.02 3.41 -7.70
C ALA A 61 5.69 3.77 -8.40
N GLY A 62 4.91 4.66 -7.79
CA GLY A 62 3.53 4.99 -8.16
C GLY A 62 2.46 4.20 -7.38
N GLU A 63 2.87 3.27 -6.51
CA GLU A 63 2.01 2.49 -5.61
C GLU A 63 2.29 2.77 -4.11
N GLU A 64 2.95 3.88 -3.77
CA GLU A 64 3.43 4.15 -2.40
C GLU A 64 2.28 4.36 -1.41
N ALA A 65 1.21 5.02 -1.85
CA ALA A 65 0.07 5.43 -1.02
C ALA A 65 -0.52 4.27 -0.19
N PRO A 66 -0.93 3.13 -0.78
CA PRO A 66 -1.48 2.01 -0.02
C PRO A 66 -0.47 1.36 0.93
N LEU A 67 0.83 1.29 0.56
CA LEU A 67 1.86 0.68 1.40
C LEU A 67 2.10 1.50 2.67
N VAL A 68 2.28 2.81 2.51
CA VAL A 68 2.49 3.72 3.64
C VAL A 68 1.21 3.90 4.45
N ALA A 69 0.04 3.94 3.81
CA ALA A 69 -1.24 4.04 4.51
C ALA A 69 -1.48 2.86 5.45
N VAL A 70 -1.28 1.62 4.99
CA VAL A 70 -1.41 0.44 5.86
C VAL A 70 -0.44 0.51 7.05
N ALA A 71 0.82 0.89 6.81
CA ALA A 71 1.80 1.01 7.89
C ALA A 71 1.46 2.08 8.94
N ARG A 72 0.79 3.17 8.55
CA ARG A 72 0.33 4.24 9.46
C ARG A 72 -0.97 3.89 10.19
N VAL A 73 -1.90 3.23 9.50
CA VAL A 73 -3.23 2.90 10.05
C VAL A 73 -3.16 1.73 11.01
N ALA A 74 -2.31 0.74 10.73
CA ALA A 74 -2.13 -0.42 11.60
C ALA A 74 -1.47 -0.01 12.92
N ASP A 75 -2.09 -0.37 14.04
CA ASP A 75 -1.51 -0.16 15.36
C ASP A 75 -0.23 -1.02 15.50
N ALA A 76 0.65 -0.65 16.43
CA ALA A 76 1.93 -1.33 16.63
C ALA A 76 1.80 -2.85 16.92
N GLU A 77 0.65 -3.27 17.47
CA GLU A 77 0.36 -4.66 17.84
C GLU A 77 -0.42 -5.46 16.78
N GLU A 78 -0.77 -4.84 15.66
CA GLU A 78 -1.56 -5.46 14.59
C GLU A 78 -0.65 -6.06 13.52
N TRP A 79 -1.00 -7.24 13.02
CA TRP A 79 -0.17 -7.90 12.02
C TRP A 79 -0.44 -7.35 10.62
N ILE A 80 0.62 -7.09 9.88
CA ILE A 80 0.57 -6.78 8.45
C ILE A 80 1.19 -7.95 7.69
N LEU A 81 0.44 -8.49 6.74
CA LEU A 81 0.87 -9.53 5.82
C LEU A 81 1.17 -8.88 4.45
N PRO A 82 2.45 -8.55 4.19
CA PRO A 82 2.85 -7.94 2.92
C PRO A 82 2.80 -8.97 1.78
N GLY A 83 2.56 -8.49 0.57
CA GLY A 83 2.86 -9.22 -0.66
C GLY A 83 4.35 -9.15 -1.02
N ASN A 84 4.70 -9.75 -2.16
CA ASN A 84 6.08 -9.91 -2.61
C ASN A 84 6.81 -8.58 -2.96
N ARG A 85 6.06 -7.48 -3.09
CA ARG A 85 6.57 -6.16 -3.52
C ARG A 85 6.47 -5.08 -2.44
N ASP A 86 6.15 -5.46 -1.20
CA ASP A 86 5.59 -4.51 -0.22
C ASP A 86 6.59 -4.10 0.86
N VAL A 87 7.88 -4.08 0.51
CA VAL A 87 8.93 -3.87 1.50
C VAL A 87 8.92 -2.45 2.09
N ALA A 88 8.36 -1.48 1.37
CA ALA A 88 8.19 -0.11 1.85
C ALA A 88 7.29 -0.03 3.09
N VAL A 89 6.40 -1.01 3.31
CA VAL A 89 5.62 -1.14 4.57
C VAL A 89 6.53 -1.21 5.78
N ALA A 90 7.64 -1.94 5.67
CA ALA A 90 8.57 -2.09 6.80
C ALA A 90 9.28 -0.78 7.13
N GLN A 91 9.75 -0.05 6.11
CA GLN A 91 10.35 1.26 6.31
C GLN A 91 9.34 2.25 6.90
N ALA A 92 8.11 2.29 6.36
CA ALA A 92 7.05 3.15 6.87
C ALA A 92 6.65 2.82 8.31
N ARG A 93 6.87 1.56 8.74
CA ARG A 93 6.65 1.08 10.10
C ARG A 93 7.87 1.23 11.03
N GLY A 94 8.91 1.93 10.58
CA GLY A 94 10.07 2.27 11.40
C GLY A 94 11.27 1.33 11.28
N MET A 95 11.26 0.37 10.36
CA MET A 95 12.48 -0.39 10.05
C MET A 95 13.52 0.53 9.41
N SER A 96 14.75 0.51 9.93
CA SER A 96 15.84 1.29 9.33
C SER A 96 16.15 0.78 7.92
N ALA A 97 16.62 1.67 7.04
CA ALA A 97 17.01 1.29 5.68
C ALA A 97 18.13 0.23 5.68
N GLN A 98 19.05 0.30 6.65
CA GLN A 98 20.12 -0.68 6.83
C GLN A 98 19.57 -2.06 7.18
N GLU A 99 18.72 -2.15 8.21
CA GLU A 99 18.09 -3.42 8.60
C GLU A 99 17.26 -4.00 7.46
N LEU A 100 16.46 -3.16 6.78
CA LEU A 100 15.67 -3.58 5.65
C LEU A 100 16.53 -4.18 4.54
N LEU A 101 17.62 -3.50 4.18
CA LEU A 101 18.53 -3.94 3.13
C LEU A 101 19.22 -5.26 3.50
N HIS A 102 19.68 -5.42 4.74
CA HIS A 102 20.25 -6.69 5.21
C HIS A 102 19.23 -7.84 5.15
N ARG A 103 17.97 -7.60 5.51
CA ARG A 103 16.92 -8.61 5.46
C ARG A 103 16.59 -9.03 4.03
N ILE A 104 16.32 -8.08 3.14
CA ILE A 104 15.91 -8.38 1.76
C ILE A 104 17.07 -8.91 0.89
N THR A 105 18.32 -8.72 1.29
CA THR A 105 19.49 -9.30 0.60
C THR A 105 19.88 -10.67 1.16
N GLY A 106 19.18 -11.16 2.18
CA GLY A 106 19.45 -12.45 2.81
C GLY A 106 20.68 -12.47 3.73
N ARG A 107 21.19 -11.30 4.12
CA ARG A 107 22.32 -11.18 5.06
C ARG A 107 21.91 -11.30 6.51
N GLU A 108 20.70 -10.85 6.83
CA GLU A 108 20.10 -11.01 8.16
C GLU A 108 18.75 -11.71 8.07
N GLY A 109 18.49 -12.63 9.00
CA GLY A 109 17.24 -13.39 9.05
C GLY A 109 17.27 -14.65 8.18
N ARG A 110 16.10 -15.25 7.99
CA ARG A 110 15.90 -16.50 7.22
C ARG A 110 14.89 -16.31 6.09
N GLY A 111 14.58 -15.05 5.77
CA GLY A 111 13.65 -14.71 4.69
C GLY A 111 14.28 -14.95 3.32
N LEU A 112 13.43 -15.16 2.32
CA LEU A 112 13.88 -15.19 0.93
C LEU A 112 14.34 -13.79 0.49
N PRO A 113 15.39 -13.69 -0.34
CA PRO A 113 15.78 -12.40 -0.89
C PRO A 113 14.61 -11.69 -1.58
N GLY A 114 14.53 -10.37 -1.43
CA GLY A 114 13.42 -9.54 -1.90
C GLY A 114 12.18 -9.58 -1.00
N ARG A 115 12.22 -10.26 0.16
CA ARG A 115 11.10 -10.28 1.13
C ARG A 115 11.50 -9.63 2.44
N VAL A 116 10.54 -8.95 3.05
CA VAL A 116 10.69 -8.42 4.41
C VAL A 116 9.80 -9.19 5.37
N SER A 117 10.32 -9.44 6.56
CA SER A 117 9.56 -9.92 7.72
C SER A 117 10.20 -9.40 9.00
N SER A 118 9.39 -9.10 10.00
CA SER A 118 9.86 -8.65 11.30
C SER A 118 8.77 -8.89 12.35
N PRO A 119 8.91 -9.92 13.19
CA PRO A 119 7.99 -10.13 14.31
C PRO A 119 7.96 -8.95 15.28
N ALA A 120 9.09 -8.26 15.48
CA ALA A 120 9.20 -7.08 16.33
C ALA A 120 8.33 -5.91 15.81
N LEU A 121 8.23 -5.77 14.50
CA LEU A 121 7.36 -4.79 13.85
C LEU A 121 6.03 -5.38 13.40
N ARG A 122 5.64 -6.58 13.86
CA ARG A 122 4.41 -7.28 13.44
C ARG A 122 4.22 -7.38 11.91
N ILE A 123 5.31 -7.60 11.19
CA ILE A 123 5.31 -7.85 9.73
C ILE A 123 5.51 -9.34 9.52
N ALA A 124 4.48 -10.02 9.02
CA ALA A 124 4.53 -11.45 8.75
C ALA A 124 5.50 -11.76 7.59
N ALA A 125 5.99 -13.00 7.55
CA ALA A 125 6.74 -13.47 6.39
C ALA A 125 5.81 -13.64 5.18
N GLY A 126 6.25 -13.15 4.02
CA GLY A 126 5.57 -13.37 2.75
C GLY A 126 5.65 -14.82 2.28
N THR A 127 4.74 -15.21 1.39
CA THR A 127 4.70 -16.53 0.75
C THR A 127 4.98 -16.39 -0.74
N ASP A 128 5.79 -17.27 -1.34
CA ASP A 128 5.98 -17.25 -2.80
C ASP A 128 4.75 -17.69 -3.58
N ALA A 129 3.96 -18.58 -2.98
CA ALA A 129 2.68 -18.98 -3.55
C ALA A 129 1.72 -17.77 -3.51
N LEU A 130 1.34 -17.30 -4.70
CA LEU A 130 0.48 -16.13 -4.88
C LEU A 130 -0.80 -16.27 -4.04
N ALA A 131 -1.13 -15.21 -3.30
CA ALA A 131 -2.31 -15.09 -2.44
C ALA A 131 -2.38 -16.02 -1.21
N MET A 132 -1.44 -16.94 -0.99
CA MET A 132 -1.51 -17.87 0.17
C MET A 132 -1.41 -17.14 1.51
N HIS A 133 -0.70 -16.02 1.55
CA HIS A 133 -0.67 -15.15 2.73
C HIS A 133 -2.04 -14.58 3.11
N LEU A 134 -3.00 -14.50 2.18
CA LEU A 134 -4.35 -14.03 2.48
C LEU A 134 -5.13 -15.03 3.36
N ALA A 135 -4.99 -16.33 3.09
CA ALA A 135 -5.60 -17.37 3.93
C ALA A 135 -4.96 -17.39 5.33
N ILE A 136 -3.65 -17.15 5.42
CA ILE A 136 -2.94 -16.98 6.69
C ILE A 136 -3.48 -15.75 7.43
N ALA A 137 -3.73 -14.64 6.72
CA ALA A 137 -4.30 -13.44 7.31
C ALA A 137 -5.69 -13.70 7.91
N ALA A 138 -6.54 -14.46 7.22
CA ALA A 138 -7.85 -14.86 7.74
C ALA A 138 -7.73 -15.72 9.01
N GLY A 139 -6.86 -16.72 9.02
CA GLY A 139 -6.60 -17.54 10.21
C GLY A 139 -6.07 -16.72 11.39
N MET A 140 -5.16 -15.78 11.13
CA MET A 140 -4.65 -14.85 12.14
C MET A 140 -5.76 -13.93 12.67
N ALA A 141 -6.60 -13.39 11.78
CA ALA A 141 -7.73 -12.53 12.15
C ALA A 141 -8.73 -13.28 13.03
N GLN A 142 -8.99 -14.56 12.76
CA GLN A 142 -9.86 -15.40 13.58
C GLN A 142 -9.34 -15.59 15.02
N GLY A 143 -8.01 -15.67 15.18
CA GLY A 143 -7.36 -15.77 16.50
C GLY A 143 -7.08 -14.42 17.17
N GLN A 144 -7.40 -13.29 16.51
CA GLN A 144 -7.02 -11.96 16.98
C GLN A 144 -7.92 -11.50 18.15
N PRO A 145 -7.38 -10.85 19.19
CA PRO A 145 -8.18 -10.24 20.24
C PRO A 145 -9.14 -9.17 19.68
N ARG A 146 -10.30 -9.00 20.34
CA ARG A 146 -11.23 -7.90 20.04
C ARG A 146 -10.52 -6.55 20.11
N GLY A 147 -10.93 -5.60 19.27
CA GLY A 147 -10.34 -4.27 19.22
C GLY A 147 -9.05 -4.18 18.40
N ARG A 148 -8.59 -5.27 17.79
CA ARG A 148 -7.43 -5.29 16.88
C ARG A 148 -7.84 -5.89 15.53
N ALA A 149 -7.14 -5.48 14.48
CA ALA A 149 -7.27 -5.96 13.12
C ALA A 149 -6.01 -6.69 12.64
N VAL A 150 -6.16 -7.40 11.52
CA VAL A 150 -5.07 -7.94 10.71
C VAL A 150 -5.17 -7.31 9.32
N PHE A 151 -4.04 -6.91 8.75
CA PHE A 151 -3.96 -6.30 7.44
C PHE A 151 -3.29 -7.24 6.46
N ALA A 152 -3.82 -7.34 5.24
CA ALA A 152 -3.19 -8.08 4.16
C ALA A 152 -3.11 -7.23 2.91
N LEU A 153 -1.93 -7.18 2.28
CA LEU A 153 -1.69 -6.47 1.03
C LEU A 153 -1.54 -7.47 -0.11
N CYS A 154 -2.17 -7.19 -1.25
CA CYS A 154 -1.95 -7.96 -2.48
C CYS A 154 -2.15 -7.10 -3.73
N GLY A 155 -1.75 -7.62 -4.89
CA GLY A 155 -2.07 -7.02 -6.19
C GLY A 155 -3.34 -7.65 -6.80
N GLU A 156 -3.89 -7.05 -7.86
CA GLU A 156 -5.09 -7.56 -8.54
C GLU A 156 -4.94 -9.01 -9.02
N GLY A 157 -3.74 -9.42 -9.45
CA GLY A 157 -3.46 -10.79 -9.86
C GLY A 157 -3.68 -11.82 -8.74
N ALA A 158 -3.49 -11.45 -7.47
CA ALA A 158 -3.80 -12.34 -6.34
C ALA A 158 -5.30 -12.64 -6.26
N SER A 159 -6.13 -11.69 -6.71
CA SER A 159 -7.57 -11.85 -6.73
C SER A 159 -8.02 -12.97 -7.67
N THR A 160 -7.27 -13.36 -8.69
CA THR A 160 -7.70 -14.42 -9.62
C THR A 160 -7.51 -15.83 -9.06
N THR A 161 -6.90 -15.97 -7.88
CA THR A 161 -6.57 -17.26 -7.27
C THR A 161 -7.72 -17.83 -6.42
N GLY A 162 -7.73 -19.16 -6.25
CA GLY A 162 -8.66 -19.83 -5.32
C GLY A 162 -8.46 -19.41 -3.86
N ALA A 163 -7.21 -19.16 -3.44
CA ALA A 163 -6.90 -18.72 -2.08
C ALA A 163 -7.55 -17.37 -1.74
N PHE A 164 -7.65 -16.45 -2.70
CA PHE A 164 -8.39 -15.20 -2.48
C PHE A 164 -9.89 -15.47 -2.30
N GLY A 165 -10.49 -16.32 -3.14
CA GLY A 165 -11.90 -16.69 -3.02
C GLY A 165 -12.24 -17.33 -1.67
N GLU A 166 -11.40 -18.28 -1.24
CA GLU A 166 -11.51 -18.90 0.09
C GLU A 166 -11.38 -17.88 1.22
N THR A 167 -10.40 -16.96 1.12
CA THR A 167 -10.21 -15.89 2.10
C THR A 167 -11.46 -15.01 2.21
N LEU A 168 -12.08 -14.62 1.08
CA LEU A 168 -13.31 -13.84 1.12
C LEU A 168 -14.46 -14.60 1.79
N ALA A 169 -14.61 -15.90 1.51
CA ALA A 169 -15.65 -16.73 2.12
C ALA A 169 -15.46 -16.85 3.64
N LEU A 170 -14.22 -17.06 4.11
CA LEU A 170 -13.88 -17.09 5.53
C LEU A 170 -14.13 -15.73 6.20
N ALA A 171 -13.72 -14.64 5.54
CA ALA A 171 -13.90 -13.29 6.03
C ALA A 171 -15.39 -12.89 6.16
N ALA A 172 -16.22 -13.30 5.19
CA ALA A 172 -17.64 -13.02 5.17
C ALA A 172 -18.43 -13.87 6.18
N SER A 173 -18.05 -15.14 6.36
CA SER A 173 -18.74 -16.04 7.30
C SER A 173 -18.34 -15.84 8.76
N GLY A 174 -17.10 -15.40 9.02
CA GLY A 174 -16.54 -15.32 10.37
C GLY A 174 -16.57 -13.94 11.04
N ASP A 175 -17.12 -12.90 10.38
CA ASP A 175 -17.01 -11.50 10.82
C ASP A 175 -15.58 -11.13 11.25
N LEU A 176 -14.60 -11.60 10.49
CA LEU A 176 -13.19 -11.51 10.88
C LEU A 176 -12.73 -10.04 10.95
N PRO A 177 -11.89 -9.66 11.92
CA PRO A 177 -11.28 -8.33 11.96
C PRO A 177 -10.13 -8.23 10.93
N LEU A 178 -10.44 -8.41 9.65
CA LEU A 178 -9.50 -8.48 8.54
C LEU A 178 -9.70 -7.29 7.60
N VAL A 179 -8.61 -6.61 7.25
CA VAL A 179 -8.56 -5.57 6.21
C VAL A 179 -7.69 -6.07 5.06
N ILE A 180 -8.31 -6.30 3.91
CA ILE A 180 -7.60 -6.70 2.69
C ILE A 180 -7.46 -5.45 1.82
N VAL A 181 -6.23 -5.02 1.56
CA VAL A 181 -5.92 -3.91 0.66
C VAL A 181 -5.37 -4.50 -0.63
N VAL A 182 -6.16 -4.36 -1.69
CA VAL A 182 -5.81 -4.81 -3.03
C VAL A 182 -5.33 -3.61 -3.82
N ARG A 183 -4.13 -3.68 -4.37
CA ARG A 183 -3.63 -2.69 -5.33
C ARG A 183 -3.99 -3.19 -6.72
N SER A 184 -4.92 -2.52 -7.37
CA SER A 184 -5.33 -2.84 -8.73
C SER A 184 -4.69 -1.85 -9.67
N GLN A 185 -3.79 -2.31 -10.52
CA GLN A 185 -3.22 -1.44 -11.55
C GLN A 185 -4.33 -0.94 -12.48
N LEU A 186 -4.30 0.33 -12.85
CA LEU A 186 -5.24 0.91 -13.82
C LEU A 186 -5.09 0.26 -15.22
N TRP A 187 -3.86 -0.07 -15.58
CA TRP A 187 -3.49 -0.67 -16.87
C TRP A 187 -2.55 -1.86 -16.69
N PRO A 188 -3.00 -2.99 -16.11
CA PRO A 188 -2.15 -4.16 -15.89
C PRO A 188 -1.65 -4.70 -17.23
N ASN A 189 -0.31 -4.81 -17.37
CA ASN A 189 0.35 -5.29 -18.58
C ASN A 189 -0.06 -4.53 -19.87
N GLY A 190 -0.46 -3.27 -19.75
CA GLY A 190 -0.88 -2.44 -20.89
C GLY A 190 -2.30 -2.72 -21.42
N ALA A 191 -3.10 -3.51 -20.71
CA ALA A 191 -4.52 -3.71 -21.00
C ALA A 191 -5.39 -3.04 -19.92
N PRO A 192 -6.68 -2.70 -20.19
CA PRO A 192 -7.60 -2.26 -19.17
C PRO A 192 -7.66 -3.23 -17.98
N ALA A 193 -7.84 -2.74 -16.76
CA ALA A 193 -7.86 -3.55 -15.55
C ALA A 193 -8.85 -4.73 -15.64
N GLU A 194 -9.99 -4.49 -16.26
CA GLU A 194 -11.09 -5.44 -16.47
C GLU A 194 -10.66 -6.66 -17.31
N ALA A 195 -9.60 -6.53 -18.12
CA ALA A 195 -9.09 -7.64 -18.93
C ALA A 195 -8.37 -8.72 -18.10
N GLY A 196 -7.88 -8.36 -16.91
CA GLY A 196 -7.10 -9.24 -16.03
C GLY A 196 -7.85 -9.79 -14.83
N VAL A 197 -9.09 -9.33 -14.57
CA VAL A 197 -9.88 -9.73 -13.40
C VAL A 197 -11.24 -10.29 -13.82
N LEU A 198 -11.84 -11.11 -12.96
CA LEU A 198 -13.21 -11.61 -13.17
C LEU A 198 -14.21 -10.58 -12.62
N GLY A 199 -15.03 -10.01 -13.51
CA GLY A 199 -15.96 -8.92 -13.22
C GLY A 199 -15.38 -7.54 -13.52
N ASP A 200 -16.11 -6.47 -13.20
CA ASP A 200 -15.70 -5.10 -13.51
C ASP A 200 -14.61 -4.57 -12.57
N SER A 201 -14.52 -5.09 -11.34
CA SER A 201 -13.46 -4.76 -10.38
C SER A 201 -13.32 -5.80 -9.27
N VAL A 202 -12.16 -5.80 -8.58
CA VAL A 202 -11.98 -6.62 -7.37
C VAL A 202 -12.99 -6.19 -6.30
N ALA A 203 -13.30 -4.88 -6.24
CA ALA A 203 -14.32 -4.34 -5.36
C ALA A 203 -15.71 -4.95 -5.60
N ASP A 204 -16.15 -5.09 -6.86
CA ASP A 204 -17.48 -5.63 -7.16
C ASP A 204 -17.59 -7.10 -6.76
N ARG A 205 -16.53 -7.87 -6.98
CA ARG A 205 -16.49 -9.27 -6.57
C ARG A 205 -16.52 -9.43 -5.05
N ALA A 206 -15.72 -8.66 -4.31
CA ALA A 206 -15.76 -8.67 -2.86
C ALA A 206 -17.13 -8.22 -2.31
N ARG A 207 -17.76 -7.22 -2.95
CA ARG A 207 -19.12 -6.78 -2.60
C ARG A 207 -20.15 -7.88 -2.84
N SER A 208 -20.01 -8.67 -3.91
CA SER A 208 -20.91 -9.79 -4.19
C SER A 208 -20.84 -10.90 -3.14
N CYS A 209 -19.71 -11.02 -2.42
CA CYS A 209 -19.55 -11.91 -1.27
C CYS A 209 -20.14 -11.35 0.04
N GLY A 210 -20.79 -10.18 0.02
CA GLY A 210 -21.37 -9.54 1.20
C GLY A 210 -20.39 -8.76 2.07
N LEU A 211 -19.15 -8.56 1.62
CA LEU A 211 -18.13 -7.82 2.37
C LEU A 211 -18.27 -6.31 2.19
N TRP A 212 -17.98 -5.56 3.26
CA TRP A 212 -17.79 -4.12 3.14
C TRP A 212 -16.64 -3.85 2.20
N THR A 213 -16.92 -3.07 1.16
CA THR A 213 -15.96 -2.87 0.09
C THR A 213 -15.96 -1.42 -0.40
N ARG A 214 -14.76 -0.89 -0.65
CA ARG A 214 -14.56 0.44 -1.24
C ARG A 214 -13.49 0.37 -2.33
N ARG A 215 -13.76 1.07 -3.44
CA ARG A 215 -12.79 1.33 -4.50
C ARG A 215 -12.34 2.78 -4.38
N VAL A 216 -11.03 3.03 -4.41
CA VAL A 216 -10.43 4.35 -4.14
C VAL A 216 -9.31 4.64 -5.12
N ASP A 217 -9.18 5.91 -5.51
CA ASP A 217 -8.13 6.35 -6.40
C ASP A 217 -6.76 6.32 -5.68
N GLY A 218 -5.87 5.44 -6.12
CA GLY A 218 -4.53 5.28 -5.57
C GLY A 218 -3.61 6.48 -5.79
N ALA A 219 -3.93 7.36 -6.76
CA ALA A 219 -3.22 8.61 -6.96
C ALA A 219 -3.62 9.69 -5.95
N ASP A 220 -4.64 9.46 -5.11
CA ASP A 220 -5.03 10.32 -4.02
C ASP A 220 -4.65 9.67 -2.67
N PRO A 221 -3.50 10.04 -2.09
CA PRO A 221 -3.05 9.43 -0.85
C PRO A 221 -4.00 9.67 0.34
N ILE A 222 -4.69 10.81 0.37
CA ILE A 222 -5.59 11.15 1.48
C ILE A 222 -6.83 10.25 1.43
N ALA A 223 -7.42 10.07 0.24
CA ALA A 223 -8.53 9.15 0.06
C ALA A 223 -8.15 7.70 0.39
N VAL A 224 -6.96 7.25 -0.04
CA VAL A 224 -6.42 5.92 0.28
C VAL A 224 -6.29 5.74 1.78
N HIS A 225 -5.64 6.69 2.47
CA HIS A 225 -5.46 6.64 3.91
C HIS A 225 -6.79 6.55 4.66
N ASN A 226 -7.71 7.48 4.38
CA ASN A 226 -9.02 7.55 5.06
C ASN A 226 -9.88 6.30 4.80
N THR A 227 -9.78 5.71 3.62
CA THR A 227 -10.53 4.50 3.27
C THR A 227 -9.99 3.28 4.01
N ILE A 228 -8.67 3.13 4.10
CA ILE A 228 -8.02 2.06 4.87
C ILE A 228 -8.28 2.24 6.38
N GLU A 229 -8.23 3.47 6.88
CA GLU A 229 -8.59 3.79 8.27
C GLU A 229 -10.04 3.43 8.58
N SER A 230 -10.98 3.74 7.68
CA SER A 230 -12.38 3.36 7.82
C SER A 230 -12.57 1.85 7.87
N ALA A 231 -11.83 1.10 7.04
CA ALA A 231 -11.83 -0.36 7.04
C ALA A 231 -11.30 -0.92 8.37
N ALA A 232 -10.18 -0.38 8.85
CA ALA A 232 -9.56 -0.77 10.11
C ALA A 232 -10.47 -0.48 11.30
N HIS A 233 -11.07 0.70 11.36
CA HIS A 233 -12.02 1.09 12.39
C HIS A 233 -13.20 0.10 12.47
N ARG A 234 -13.76 -0.26 11.31
CA ARG A 234 -14.85 -1.24 11.20
C ARG A 234 -14.42 -2.63 11.69
N ALA A 235 -13.24 -3.10 11.26
CA ALA A 235 -12.69 -4.39 11.68
C ALA A 235 -12.47 -4.44 13.21
N ARG A 236 -11.85 -3.40 13.79
CA ARG A 236 -11.62 -3.30 15.24
C ARG A 236 -12.91 -3.27 16.05
N GLN A 237 -13.98 -2.67 15.50
CA GLN A 237 -15.32 -2.64 16.11
C GLN A 237 -16.08 -3.98 16.00
N GLY A 238 -15.50 -5.02 15.41
CA GLY A 238 -16.17 -6.30 15.23
C GLY A 238 -17.33 -6.23 14.25
N ARG A 239 -17.30 -5.27 13.31
CA ARG A 239 -18.31 -5.16 12.26
C ARG A 239 -18.01 -6.07 11.07
N GLY A 240 -16.96 -6.88 11.14
CA GLY A 240 -16.52 -7.80 10.09
C GLY A 240 -15.49 -7.20 9.14
N ALA A 241 -15.03 -8.03 8.21
CA ALA A 241 -13.91 -7.72 7.35
C ALA A 241 -14.20 -6.63 6.31
N GLY A 242 -13.16 -6.01 5.78
CA GLY A 242 -13.24 -5.01 4.73
C GLY A 242 -12.26 -5.26 3.60
N VAL A 243 -12.68 -4.99 2.36
CA VAL A 243 -11.81 -4.98 1.18
C VAL A 243 -11.68 -3.55 0.65
N VAL A 244 -10.45 -3.08 0.48
CA VAL A 244 -10.15 -1.78 -0.12
C VAL A 244 -9.42 -2.03 -1.43
N ASP A 245 -10.08 -1.73 -2.54
CA ASP A 245 -9.54 -1.82 -3.90
C ASP A 245 -8.94 -0.45 -4.27
N VAL A 246 -7.62 -0.36 -4.23
CA VAL A 246 -6.85 0.86 -4.48
C VAL A 246 -6.36 0.85 -5.92
N VAL A 247 -6.87 1.75 -6.74
CA VAL A 247 -6.51 1.81 -8.16
C VAL A 247 -5.21 2.57 -8.36
N VAL A 248 -4.11 1.86 -8.59
CA VAL A 248 -2.76 2.40 -8.65
C VAL A 248 -2.26 2.55 -10.09
N THR A 249 -1.25 3.38 -10.29
CA THR A 249 -0.67 3.62 -11.62
C THR A 249 0.86 3.63 -11.52
N PRO A 250 1.54 2.54 -11.92
CA PRO A 250 3.00 2.48 -11.85
C PRO A 250 3.66 3.57 -12.69
N LEU A 251 4.72 4.21 -12.14
CA LEU A 251 5.47 5.26 -12.85
C LEU A 251 6.21 4.75 -14.10
N LEU A 252 6.53 3.45 -14.12
CA LEU A 252 7.08 2.74 -15.28
C LEU A 252 6.24 2.96 -16.55
N HIS A 253 4.93 3.18 -16.42
CA HIS A 253 4.02 3.39 -17.55
C HIS A 253 3.92 4.86 -18.00
N ASP A 254 4.82 5.73 -17.51
CA ASP A 254 4.86 7.16 -17.82
C ASP A 254 3.49 7.85 -17.72
N PRO A 255 2.80 7.71 -16.57
CA PRO A 255 1.46 8.26 -16.43
C PRO A 255 1.50 9.79 -16.30
N PRO A 256 0.41 10.49 -16.63
CA PRO A 256 0.31 11.92 -16.38
C PRO A 256 0.56 12.27 -14.90
N ALA A 257 1.14 13.44 -14.65
CA ALA A 257 1.56 13.85 -13.30
C ALA A 257 0.47 13.78 -12.21
N HIS A 258 -0.82 13.94 -12.56
CA HIS A 258 -1.92 13.84 -11.58
C HIS A 258 -2.21 12.40 -11.11
N ARG A 259 -1.64 11.39 -11.80
CA ARG A 259 -1.70 9.97 -11.41
C ARG A 259 -0.59 9.56 -10.47
N ASP A 260 0.39 10.44 -10.25
CA ASP A 260 1.45 10.21 -9.28
C ASP A 260 0.97 10.63 -7.88
N PRO A 261 0.88 9.71 -6.92
CA PRO A 261 0.41 10.02 -5.56
C PRO A 261 1.31 11.03 -4.82
N VAL A 262 2.62 11.01 -5.06
CA VAL A 262 3.56 11.96 -4.43
C VAL A 262 3.32 13.34 -5.02
N GLU A 263 3.24 13.47 -6.34
CA GLU A 263 3.00 14.76 -7.00
C GLU A 263 1.63 15.35 -6.64
N ARG A 264 0.57 14.53 -6.57
CA ARG A 264 -0.76 15.02 -6.20
C ARG A 264 -0.80 15.51 -4.75
N LEU A 265 -0.12 14.83 -3.83
CA LEU A 265 0.02 15.31 -2.44
C LEU A 265 0.96 16.52 -2.34
N ARG A 266 2.00 16.61 -3.17
CA ARG A 266 2.86 17.80 -3.29
C ARG A 266 2.03 19.03 -3.62
N ARG A 267 1.19 18.95 -4.67
CA ARG A 267 0.27 20.04 -5.08
C ARG A 267 -0.67 20.44 -3.96
N PHE A 268 -1.21 19.47 -3.22
CA PHE A 268 -2.05 19.75 -2.06
C PHE A 268 -1.30 20.55 -0.98
N LEU A 269 -0.07 20.16 -0.64
CA LEU A 269 0.74 20.86 0.35
C LEU A 269 1.16 22.26 -0.14
N ASP A 270 1.50 22.38 -1.42
CA ASP A 270 1.85 23.64 -2.08
C ASP A 270 0.67 24.63 -2.06
N GLY A 271 -0.53 24.16 -2.40
CA GLY A 271 -1.77 24.93 -2.30
C GLY A 271 -2.12 25.40 -0.89
N ARG A 272 -1.54 24.77 0.15
CA ARG A 272 -1.66 25.19 1.56
C ARG A 272 -0.51 26.06 2.06
N GLY A 273 0.56 26.21 1.28
CA GLY A 273 1.81 26.85 1.71
C GLY A 273 2.66 25.98 2.65
N ASP A 274 2.37 24.69 2.76
CA ASP A 274 3.07 23.74 3.65
C ASP A 274 4.30 23.09 2.98
N TRP A 275 4.47 23.30 1.67
CA TRP A 275 5.55 22.80 0.82
C TRP A 275 6.39 23.95 0.22
N SER A 276 7.67 23.69 -0.02
CA SER A 276 8.60 24.57 -0.75
C SER A 276 9.71 23.73 -1.37
N SER A 277 10.42 24.26 -2.37
CA SER A 277 11.60 23.59 -2.95
C SER A 277 12.66 23.27 -1.90
N THR A 278 12.94 24.22 -0.99
CA THR A 278 13.89 23.99 0.11
C THR A 278 13.45 22.86 1.04
N PHE A 279 12.14 22.72 1.31
CA PHE A 279 11.62 21.62 2.11
C PHE A 279 11.86 20.26 1.42
N GLU A 280 11.62 20.20 0.11
CA GLU A 280 11.86 19.01 -0.69
C GLU A 280 13.35 18.66 -0.78
N ASP A 281 14.20 19.63 -1.10
CA ASP A 281 15.64 19.45 -1.22
C ASP A 281 16.25 18.87 0.07
N VAL A 282 15.82 19.38 1.24
CA VAL A 282 16.27 18.89 2.54
C VAL A 282 15.78 17.47 2.79
N LEU A 283 14.50 17.20 2.53
CA LEU A 283 13.91 15.86 2.68
C LEU A 283 14.64 14.82 1.80
N GLU A 284 14.84 15.13 0.53
CA GLU A 284 15.53 14.23 -0.40
C GLU A 284 16.99 14.02 -0.01
N ALA A 285 17.68 15.05 0.47
CA ALA A 285 19.04 14.93 0.97
C ALA A 285 19.13 14.03 2.21
N GLU A 286 18.19 14.15 3.15
CA GLU A 286 18.09 13.28 4.34
C GLU A 286 17.87 11.81 3.93
N ILE A 287 16.87 11.56 3.08
CA ILE A 287 16.55 10.21 2.58
C ILE A 287 17.74 9.63 1.82
N ARG A 288 18.35 10.41 0.93
CA ARG A 288 19.53 10.00 0.17
C ARG A 288 20.68 9.61 1.09
N SER A 289 20.97 10.43 2.11
CA SER A 289 22.02 10.15 3.09
C SER A 289 21.77 8.85 3.86
N GLN A 290 20.53 8.61 4.30
CA GLN A 290 20.15 7.37 4.99
C GLN A 290 20.31 6.14 4.08
N LEU A 291 19.87 6.24 2.83
CA LEU A 291 20.01 5.16 1.84
C LEU A 291 21.48 4.94 1.49
N ASP A 292 22.26 5.99 1.27
CA ASP A 292 23.69 5.87 1.01
C ASP A 292 24.37 5.13 2.16
N HIS A 293 24.15 5.54 3.41
CA HIS A 293 24.72 4.84 4.56
C HIS A 293 24.34 3.35 4.59
N ALA A 294 23.07 3.02 4.35
CA ALA A 294 22.60 1.64 4.30
C ALA A 294 23.29 0.83 3.20
N PHE A 295 23.40 1.37 1.99
CA PHE A 295 24.03 0.67 0.86
C PHE A 295 25.54 0.51 1.05
N HIS A 296 26.24 1.51 1.59
CA HIS A 296 27.67 1.36 1.93
C HIS A 296 27.88 0.27 2.99
N SER A 297 26.97 0.15 3.98
CA SER A 297 27.05 -0.92 4.97
C SER A 297 26.86 -2.31 4.38
N LEU A 298 26.15 -2.41 3.24
CA LEU A 298 26.04 -3.63 2.46
C LEU A 298 27.37 -3.94 1.74
N GLU A 299 28.04 -2.96 1.15
CA GLU A 299 29.29 -3.23 0.41
C GLU A 299 30.48 -3.58 1.34
N ALA A 300 30.46 -3.11 2.58
CA ALA A 300 31.55 -3.26 3.55
C ALA A 300 31.64 -4.64 4.25
N GLN A 301 30.72 -5.58 3.96
CA GLN A 301 30.68 -6.94 4.53
C GLN A 301 30.54 -7.97 3.42
#